data_AF-A0A969E206-F1
#
_entry.id   AF-A0A969E206-F1
#
_cell.length_a   1.000
_cell.length_b   1.000
_cell.length_c   1.000
_cell.angle_alpha   90.00
_cell.angle_beta   90.00
_cell.angle_gamma   90.00
#
_symmetry.space_group_name_H-M   'P 1'
#
loop_
_entity.id
_entity.type
_entity.pdbx_description
1 polymer ?
#
loop_
_entity_poly.entity_id
_entity_poly.type
_entity_poly.pdbx_seq_one_letter_code
_entity_poly.pdbx_strand_id
1 'polypeptide(L)'
;MAIYTFVGYISIHISPSAFWIAGFFTLSLQVALALHLGFVLYWLLRKQYFTVFISLITLVAGYPLLQRSVAISGFEPTPAEVKTFQVMSYNVRTFNNHYFYNQKKTQPPQADSIIKL
;
A
#
# COMPACT_ATOMS: atom_id res chain seq x y z
N MET A 1 -21.74 9.34 -2.29
CA MET A 1 -20.26 9.21 -2.22
C MET A 1 -19.77 8.90 -0.81
N ALA A 2 -20.20 9.61 0.24
CA ALA A 2 -19.76 9.32 1.62
C ALA A 2 -20.02 7.86 2.09
N ILE A 3 -21.17 7.28 1.72
CA ILE A 3 -21.48 5.87 2.04
C ILE A 3 -20.49 4.92 1.34
N TYR A 4 -20.14 5.22 0.08
CA TYR A 4 -19.21 4.41 -0.70
C TYR A 4 -17.80 4.43 -0.09
N THR A 5 -17.30 5.60 0.31
CA THR A 5 -16.00 5.72 0.98
C THR A 5 -15.98 5.02 2.33
N PHE A 6 -17.09 5.04 3.07
CA PHE A 6 -17.20 4.31 4.34
C PHE A 6 -17.14 2.79 4.14
N VAL A 7 -17.88 2.25 3.15
CA VAL A 7 -17.79 0.83 2.78
C VAL A 7 -16.39 0.47 2.31
N GLY A 8 -15.75 1.34 1.53
CA GLY A 8 -14.35 1.21 1.14
C GLY A 8 -13.41 1.07 2.35
N TYR A 9 -13.57 1.90 3.39
CA TYR A 9 -12.72 1.82 4.58
C TYR A 9 -12.87 0.51 5.33
N ILE A 10 -14.09 -0.02 5.44
CA ILE A 10 -14.32 -1.35 6.03
C ILE A 10 -13.60 -2.43 5.21
N SER A 11 -13.62 -2.28 3.88
CA SER A 11 -12.98 -3.21 2.96
C SER A 11 -11.46 -3.33 3.15
N ILE A 12 -10.78 -2.31 3.67
CA ILE A 12 -9.33 -2.34 3.95
C ILE A 12 -8.98 -3.42 5.00
N HIS A 13 -9.92 -3.71 5.90
CA HIS A 13 -9.71 -4.67 6.98
C HIS A 13 -9.97 -6.12 6.56
N ILE A 14 -10.52 -6.35 5.37
CA ILE A 14 -10.86 -7.68 4.86
C ILE A 14 -9.66 -8.24 4.08
N SER A 15 -9.23 -9.47 4.42
CA SER A 15 -8.16 -10.13 3.67
C SER A 15 -8.56 -10.33 2.20
N PRO A 16 -7.73 -9.91 1.22
CA PRO A 16 -7.98 -10.16 -0.20
C PRO A 16 -8.09 -11.64 -0.53
N SER A 17 -7.53 -12.52 0.30
CA SER A 17 -7.61 -13.98 0.12
C SER A 17 -9.01 -14.53 0.34
N ALA A 18 -9.83 -13.87 1.16
CA ALA A 18 -11.21 -14.26 1.44
C ALA A 18 -12.19 -13.58 0.47
N PHE A 19 -11.90 -12.34 0.07
CA PHE A 19 -12.76 -11.57 -0.84
C PHE A 19 -11.91 -10.73 -1.78
N TRP A 20 -11.62 -11.26 -2.98
CA TRP A 20 -10.75 -10.61 -3.96
C TRP A 20 -11.27 -9.24 -4.43
N ILE A 21 -12.60 -9.06 -4.46
CA ILE A 21 -13.26 -7.80 -4.83
C ILE A 21 -12.93 -6.67 -3.83
N ALA A 22 -12.63 -6.97 -2.56
CA ALA A 22 -12.21 -5.97 -1.57
C ALA A 22 -10.95 -5.20 -2.00
N GLY A 23 -10.05 -5.86 -2.75
CA GLY A 23 -8.86 -5.22 -3.28
C GLY A 23 -9.21 -4.10 -4.25
N PHE A 24 -10.17 -4.32 -5.15
CA PHE A 24 -10.63 -3.31 -6.10
C PHE A 24 -11.28 -2.11 -5.41
N PHE A 25 -12.07 -2.34 -4.35
CA PHE A 25 -12.66 -1.25 -3.54
C PHE A 25 -11.59 -0.40 -2.84
N THR A 26 -10.54 -1.04 -2.33
CA THR A 26 -9.43 -0.34 -1.68
C THR A 26 -8.60 0.48 -2.67
N LEU A 27 -8.46 0.00 -3.92
CA LEU A 27 -7.79 0.72 -4.99
C LEU A 27 -8.62 1.93 -5.45
N SER A 28 -9.92 1.74 -5.67
CA SER A 28 -10.82 2.81 -6.12
C SER A 28 -11.05 3.89 -5.06
N LEU A 29 -10.82 3.57 -3.78
CA LEU A 29 -10.85 4.52 -2.66
C LEU A 29 -9.93 5.73 -2.88
N GLN A 30 -8.76 5.53 -3.50
CA GLN A 30 -7.81 6.61 -3.82
C GLN A 30 -8.44 7.62 -4.79
N VAL A 31 -9.14 7.11 -5.81
CA VAL A 31 -9.88 7.92 -6.80
C VAL A 31 -11.10 8.59 -6.15
N ALA A 32 -11.82 7.87 -5.29
CA ALA A 32 -12.97 8.43 -4.57
C ALA A 32 -12.57 9.59 -3.64
N LEU A 33 -11.39 9.51 -3.03
CA LEU A 33 -10.85 10.57 -2.18
C LEU A 33 -10.43 11.79 -3.01
N ALA A 34 -9.86 11.59 -4.19
CA ALA A 34 -9.60 12.68 -5.15
C ALA A 34 -10.90 13.36 -5.62
N LEU A 35 -11.98 12.59 -5.84
CA LEU A 35 -13.30 13.16 -6.15
C LEU A 35 -13.87 13.99 -5.00
N HIS A 36 -13.69 13.57 -3.75
CA HIS A 36 -14.07 14.39 -2.59
C HIS A 36 -13.33 15.73 -2.56
N LEU A 37 -12.06 15.77 -2.97
CA LEU A 37 -11.28 17.00 -3.09
C LEU A 37 -11.87 17.94 -4.15
N GLY A 38 -12.28 17.40 -5.30
CA GLY A 38 -13.01 18.16 -6.34
C GLY A 38 -14.37 18.68 -5.85
N PHE A 39 -15.12 17.88 -5.09
CA PHE A 39 -16.38 18.32 -4.49
C PHE A 39 -16.19 19.47 -3.49
N VAL A 40 -15.14 19.44 -2.66
CA VAL A 40 -14.84 20.56 -1.75
C VAL A 40 -14.68 21.86 -2.54
N LEU A 41 -13.90 21.85 -3.62
CA LEU A 41 -13.70 23.04 -4.48
C LEU A 41 -15.02 23.50 -5.12
N TYR A 42 -15.80 22.57 -5.66
CA TYR A 42 -17.08 22.87 -6.29
C TYR A 42 -18.10 23.50 -5.32
N TRP A 43 -18.24 22.93 -4.12
CA TRP A 43 -19.20 23.41 -3.13
C TRP A 43 -18.75 24.68 -2.41
N LEU A 44 -17.44 24.93 -2.34
CA LEU A 44 -16.88 26.19 -1.84
C LEU A 44 -17.34 27.37 -2.72
N LEU A 45 -17.33 27.19 -4.04
CA LEU A 45 -17.84 28.20 -4.98
C LEU A 45 -19.36 28.41 -4.82
N ARG A 46 -20.11 27.36 -4.50
CA ARG A 46 -21.57 27.43 -4.32
C ARG A 46 -22.01 27.87 -2.91
N LYS A 47 -21.07 28.22 -2.02
CA LYS A 47 -21.27 28.59 -0.60
C LYS A 47 -22.11 27.59 0.23
N GLN A 48 -22.11 26.31 -0.13
CA GLN A 48 -22.83 25.29 0.62
C GLN A 48 -21.93 24.68 1.71
N TYR A 49 -21.70 25.45 2.77
CA TYR A 49 -20.74 25.12 3.84
C TYR A 49 -21.01 23.77 4.52
N PHE A 50 -22.27 23.34 4.63
CA PHE A 50 -22.61 22.05 5.25
C PHE A 50 -22.07 20.86 4.43
N THR A 51 -22.25 20.88 3.10
CA THR A 51 -21.77 19.83 2.19
C THR A 51 -20.24 19.82 2.08
N VAL A 52 -19.61 21.01 2.19
CA VAL A 52 -18.15 21.14 2.31
C VAL A 52 -17.65 20.42 3.55
N PHE A 53 -18.31 20.59 4.70
CA PHE A 53 -17.89 19.98 5.96
C PHE A 53 -17.89 18.44 5.90
N ILE A 54 -18.94 17.84 5.32
CA ILE A 54 -19.02 16.38 5.13
C ILE A 54 -17.88 15.87 4.24
N SER A 55 -17.59 16.57 3.14
CA SER A 55 -16.51 16.20 2.23
C SER A 55 -15.13 16.38 2.86
N LEU A 56 -14.95 17.43 3.66
CA LEU A 56 -13.72 17.71 4.39
C LEU A 56 -13.43 16.64 5.45
N ILE A 57 -14.43 16.25 6.25
CA ILE A 57 -14.29 15.17 7.24
C ILE A 57 -13.84 13.87 6.55
N THR A 58 -14.45 13.55 5.42
CA THR A 58 -14.11 12.33 4.65
C THR A 58 -12.66 12.38 4.15
N LEU A 59 -12.20 13.56 3.73
CA LEU A 59 -10.82 13.78 3.27
C LEU A 59 -9.81 13.63 4.42
N VAL A 60 -10.12 14.19 5.59
CA VAL A 60 -9.27 14.08 6.79
C VAL A 60 -9.15 12.62 7.24
N ALA A 61 -10.27 11.88 7.26
CA ALA A 61 -10.26 10.46 7.59
C ALA A 61 -9.40 9.62 6.62
N GLY A 62 -9.37 10.00 5.33
CA GLY A 62 -8.60 9.32 4.29
C GLY A 62 -7.17 9.80 4.10
N TYR A 63 -6.75 10.85 4.80
CA TYR A 63 -5.43 11.46 4.63
C TYR A 63 -4.25 10.46 4.78
N PRO A 64 -4.25 9.51 5.72
CA PRO A 64 -3.18 8.51 5.82
C PRO A 64 -3.06 7.63 4.56
N LEU A 65 -4.17 7.39 3.86
CA LEU A 65 -4.18 6.63 2.62
C LEU A 65 -3.53 7.42 1.47
N LEU A 66 -3.71 8.75 1.44
CA LEU A 66 -3.05 9.63 0.46
C LEU A 66 -1.53 9.68 0.67
N GLN A 67 -1.08 9.81 1.91
CA GLN A 67 0.36 9.83 2.21
C GLN A 67 1.08 8.55 1.80
N ARG A 68 0.40 7.40 1.88
CA ARG A 68 0.95 6.12 1.42
C ARG A 68 0.88 5.95 -0.09
N SER A 69 -0.08 6.60 -0.76
CA SER A 69 -0.30 6.47 -2.20
C SER A 69 0.54 7.44 -3.02
N VAL A 70 0.85 8.62 -2.46
CA VAL A 70 1.61 9.68 -3.14
C VAL A 70 2.87 9.97 -2.34
N ALA A 71 4.00 9.52 -2.86
CA ALA A 71 5.30 9.93 -2.34
C ALA A 71 5.60 11.36 -2.82
N ILE A 72 5.56 12.33 -1.91
CA ILE A 72 6.01 13.70 -2.18
C ILE A 72 7.51 13.73 -1.87
N SER A 73 8.34 13.34 -2.85
CA SER A 73 9.77 13.62 -2.82
C SER A 73 9.98 15.09 -3.17
N GLY A 74 10.59 15.85 -2.25
CA GLY A 74 10.90 17.26 -2.48
C GLY A 74 11.68 17.46 -3.76
N PHE A 75 11.37 18.53 -4.50
CA PHE A 75 12.17 19.02 -5.61
C PHE A 75 13.45 19.63 -5.03
N GLU A 76 14.37 18.79 -4.59
CA GLU A 76 15.78 19.19 -4.54
C GLU A 76 16.18 19.53 -5.98
N PRO A 77 16.82 20.69 -6.24
CA PRO A 77 17.28 21.03 -7.58
C PRO A 77 18.33 20.00 -8.00
N THR A 78 17.89 18.98 -8.75
CA THR A 78 18.80 18.06 -9.42
C THR A 78 19.71 18.91 -10.30
N PRO A 79 21.04 18.87 -10.11
CA PRO A 79 21.95 19.54 -11.01
C PRO A 79 21.62 19.11 -12.43
N ALA A 80 21.23 20.06 -13.27
CA ALA A 80 21.04 19.79 -14.68
C ALA A 80 22.34 19.17 -15.21
N GLU A 81 22.23 18.08 -15.96
CA GLU A 81 23.30 17.51 -16.79
C GLU A 81 24.15 16.34 -16.25
N VAL A 82 23.64 15.49 -15.35
CA VAL A 82 24.23 14.15 -15.20
C VAL A 82 23.17 13.09 -15.39
N LYS A 83 23.35 12.21 -16.39
CA LYS A 83 22.58 10.96 -16.55
C LYS A 83 22.70 10.16 -15.26
N THR A 84 21.80 10.43 -14.33
CA THR A 84 21.85 9.86 -12.98
C THR A 84 21.09 8.54 -13.05
N PHE A 85 21.83 7.43 -13.02
CA PHE A 85 21.24 6.10 -12.91
C PHE A 85 20.78 5.89 -11.47
N GLN A 86 19.48 5.72 -11.27
CA GLN A 86 18.90 5.46 -9.95
C GLN A 86 19.08 3.98 -9.60
N VAL A 87 19.97 3.68 -8.65
CA VAL A 87 20.16 2.33 -8.12
C VAL A 87 19.33 2.19 -6.85
N MET A 88 18.36 1.27 -6.86
CA MET A 88 17.63 0.87 -5.65
C MET A 88 18.31 -0.36 -5.04
N SER A 89 18.84 -0.23 -3.82
CA SER A 89 19.30 -1.35 -3.01
C SER A 89 18.27 -1.62 -1.92
N TYR A 90 17.74 -2.84 -1.86
CA TYR A 90 16.74 -3.24 -0.89
C TYR A 90 17.14 -4.55 -0.20
N ASN A 91 17.14 -4.55 1.14
CA ASN A 91 17.43 -5.74 1.93
C ASN A 91 16.22 -6.68 1.95
N VAL A 92 16.32 -7.81 1.25
CA VAL A 92 15.23 -8.79 1.17
C VAL A 92 15.34 -9.81 2.32
N ARG A 93 14.48 -9.69 3.34
CA ARG A 93 14.45 -10.60 4.50
C ARG A 93 13.84 -11.98 4.19
N THR A 94 12.99 -12.10 3.17
CA THR A 94 12.12 -13.28 2.96
C THR A 94 12.58 -14.24 1.87
N PHE A 95 13.72 -14.00 1.21
CA PHE A 95 14.21 -14.88 0.14
C PHE A 95 14.61 -16.28 0.64
N ASN A 96 14.86 -16.45 1.94
CA ASN A 96 15.36 -17.70 2.51
C ASN A 96 14.28 -18.77 2.82
N ASN A 97 12.98 -18.50 2.58
CA ASN A 97 11.93 -19.44 3.01
C ASN A 97 11.92 -20.76 2.20
N HIS A 98 12.56 -20.80 1.03
CA HIS A 98 12.63 -22.01 0.19
C HIS A 98 13.85 -22.90 0.46
N TYR A 99 14.88 -22.42 1.16
CA TYR A 99 16.09 -23.21 1.41
C TYR A 99 15.85 -24.39 2.35
N PHE A 100 14.91 -24.26 3.31
CA PHE A 100 14.63 -25.31 4.29
C PHE A 100 13.86 -26.51 3.73
N TYR A 101 13.25 -26.39 2.54
CA TYR A 101 12.51 -27.50 1.92
C TYR A 101 13.46 -28.47 1.18
N ASN A 102 14.54 -27.94 0.59
CA ASN A 102 15.49 -28.76 -0.17
C ASN A 102 16.50 -29.50 0.70
N GLN A 103 16.87 -28.99 1.89
CA GLN A 103 17.85 -29.67 2.75
C GLN A 103 17.35 -31.04 3.26
N LYS A 104 16.03 -31.24 3.39
CA LYS A 104 15.46 -32.53 3.81
C LYS A 104 15.56 -33.63 2.75
N LYS A 105 15.79 -33.28 1.47
CA LYS A 105 15.93 -34.27 0.38
C LYS A 105 17.38 -34.61 0.03
N THR A 106 18.34 -33.77 0.44
CA THR A 106 19.76 -33.92 0.06
C THR A 106 20.66 -34.43 1.19
N GLN A 107 20.13 -34.70 2.38
CA GLN A 107 20.87 -35.37 3.44
C GLN A 107 20.93 -36.87 3.16
N PRO A 108 22.10 -37.46 2.85
CA PRO A 108 22.24 -38.91 2.89
C PRO A 108 22.00 -39.41 4.32
N PRO A 109 21.44 -40.62 4.50
CA PRO A 109 21.19 -41.20 5.81
C PRO A 109 22.46 -41.19 6.67
N GLN A 110 22.32 -40.70 7.90
CA GLN A 110 23.41 -40.61 8.89
C GLN A 110 24.03 -41.99 9.11
N ALA A 111 25.29 -42.15 8.69
CA ALA A 111 26.11 -43.32 8.98
C ALA A 111 26.69 -43.23 10.40
N ASP A 112 25.81 -43.21 11.40
CA ASP A 112 26.16 -43.03 12.82
C ASP A 112 26.27 -44.38 13.55
N SER A 113 27.16 -45.28 13.10
CA SER A 113 27.38 -46.54 13.86
C SER A 113 28.75 -47.22 13.78
N ILE A 114 29.81 -46.68 13.17
CA ILE A 114 31.06 -47.46 12.99
C ILE A 114 32.25 -47.05 13.87
N ILE A 115 32.22 -45.95 14.63
CA ILE A 115 33.38 -45.59 15.50
C ILE A 115 32.94 -45.40 16.95
N LYS A 116 32.63 -46.52 17.59
CA LYS A 116 32.79 -46.71 19.03
C LYS A 116 33.48 -48.06 19.25
N LEU A 117 34.81 -48.02 19.27
CA LEU A 117 35.67 -49.03 19.88
C LEU A 117 36.93 -48.31 20.38
#